data_AF-A0A7Y4ZAL2-F1
#
_entry.id   AF-A0A7Y4ZAL2-F1
#
_cell.length_a   1.000
_cell.length_b   1.000
_cell.length_c   1.000
_cell.angle_alpha   90.00
_cell.angle_beta   90.00
_cell.angle_gamma   90.00
#
_symmetry.space_group_name_H-M   'P 1'
#
loop_
_entity.id
_entity.type
_entity.pdbx_description
1 polymer ?
#
loop_
_entity_poly.entity_id
_entity_poly.type
_entity_poly.pdbx_seq_one_letter_code
_entity_poly.pdbx_strand_id
1 'polypeptide(L)'
;MSQFITSSGSQIKIPDSDSIALIPAEEAQEYIVKLLPYLKVLDGKQVYLLDDCSSGTSDEIFIEVEKMIEEKGSIEGTALDKMLIELYSKGHTIRIWLARVGYEDYKKVVDCQNLDEFKSTLISQYPGGYYVRVAANKK
;
A
#
# COMPACT_ATOMS: atom_id res chain seq x y z
N MET A 1 15.65 4.93 2.79
CA MET A 1 14.91 3.74 2.32
C MET A 1 13.46 4.12 2.45
N SER A 2 12.65 3.89 1.43
CA SER A 2 11.25 4.33 1.47
C SER A 2 10.32 3.15 1.24
N GLN A 3 9.20 3.18 1.93
CA GLN A 3 8.10 2.26 1.81
C GLN A 3 7.03 2.88 0.90
N PHE A 4 6.43 2.04 0.09
CA PHE A 4 5.39 2.46 -0.84
C PHE A 4 4.16 1.59 -0.68
N ILE A 5 3.01 2.25 -0.64
CA ILE A 5 1.71 1.62 -0.74
C ILE A 5 1.06 2.13 -2.03
N THR A 6 0.69 1.20 -2.91
CA THR A 6 -0.11 1.53 -4.10
C THR A 6 -1.43 0.82 -4.06
N SER A 7 -2.43 1.46 -4.66
CA SER A 7 -3.70 0.82 -4.98
C SER A 7 -3.99 0.92 -6.47
N SER A 8 -4.57 -0.14 -7.03
CA SER A 8 -4.89 -0.26 -8.44
C SER A 8 -6.38 -0.53 -8.60
N GLY A 9 -7.12 0.40 -9.17
CA GLY A 9 -8.58 0.41 -9.11
C GLY A 9 -9.24 1.51 -9.94
N SER A 10 -10.56 1.63 -9.81
CA SER A 10 -11.31 2.80 -10.26
C SER A 10 -11.00 3.99 -9.37
N GLN A 11 -11.20 5.21 -9.87
CA GLN A 11 -11.09 6.39 -9.02
C GLN A 11 -12.14 6.33 -7.90
N ILE A 12 -11.69 6.52 -6.66
CA ILE A 12 -12.57 6.62 -5.50
C ILE A 12 -12.30 7.95 -4.79
N LYS A 13 -13.36 8.53 -4.24
CA LYS A 13 -13.21 9.61 -3.29
C LYS A 13 -12.96 8.99 -1.92
N ILE A 14 -11.72 9.07 -1.46
CA ILE A 14 -11.40 8.67 -0.10
C ILE A 14 -11.92 9.77 0.82
N PRO A 15 -12.61 9.45 1.94
CA PRO A 15 -12.97 10.45 2.92
C PRO A 15 -11.71 11.20 3.36
N ASP A 16 -11.79 12.54 3.42
CA ASP A 16 -10.67 13.41 3.76
C ASP A 16 -9.98 12.88 5.02
N SER A 17 -8.78 12.34 4.85
CA SER A 17 -7.87 11.96 5.91
C SER A 17 -6.73 12.95 5.81
N ASP A 18 -6.55 13.76 6.85
CA ASP A 18 -5.46 14.74 6.91
C ASP A 18 -4.06 14.08 6.84
N SER A 19 -4.00 12.75 6.92
CA SER A 19 -2.76 11.96 7.00
C SER A 19 -2.51 11.03 5.82
N ILE A 20 -3.49 10.79 4.92
CA ILE A 20 -3.32 9.91 3.75
C ILE A 20 -4.08 10.46 2.54
N ALA A 21 -3.36 10.73 1.46
CA ALA A 21 -3.92 11.10 0.17
C ALA A 21 -3.80 9.98 -0.86
N LEU A 22 -4.78 9.89 -1.76
CA LEU A 22 -4.73 9.01 -2.92
C LEU A 22 -4.31 9.81 -4.15
N ILE A 23 -3.03 9.74 -4.51
CA ILE A 23 -2.45 10.49 -5.62
C ILE A 23 -2.39 9.61 -6.86
N PRO A 24 -2.90 10.03 -8.03
CA PRO A 24 -2.66 9.32 -9.28
C PRO A 24 -1.16 9.07 -9.47
N ALA A 25 -0.76 7.84 -9.80
CA ALA A 25 0.67 7.50 -9.87
C ALA A 25 1.46 8.26 -10.95
N GLU A 26 0.78 8.90 -11.89
CA GLU A 26 1.34 9.83 -12.88
C GLU A 26 1.68 11.22 -12.32
N GLU A 27 1.08 11.58 -11.18
CA GLU A 27 1.31 12.83 -10.45
C GLU A 27 2.17 12.61 -9.19
N ALA A 28 2.49 11.35 -8.87
CA ALA A 28 3.31 10.97 -7.72
C ALA A 28 4.80 11.32 -7.93
N GLN A 29 5.61 11.05 -6.91
CA GLN A 29 7.06 11.23 -6.99
C GLN A 29 7.73 10.35 -8.08
N GLU A 30 8.89 10.79 -8.56
CA GLU A 30 9.56 10.29 -9.77
C GLU A 30 9.74 8.75 -9.82
N TYR A 31 10.05 8.10 -8.70
CA TYR A 31 10.21 6.65 -8.65
C TYR A 31 8.89 5.92 -8.94
N ILE A 32 7.75 6.40 -8.41
CA ILE A 32 6.44 5.82 -8.71
C ILE A 32 6.05 6.08 -10.17
N VAL A 33 6.31 7.28 -10.69
CA VAL A 33 6.07 7.61 -12.11
C VAL A 33 6.83 6.66 -13.04
N LYS A 34 8.10 6.39 -12.74
CA LYS A 34 8.93 5.44 -13.51
C LYS A 34 8.43 3.99 -13.42
N LEU A 35 7.83 3.61 -12.28
CA LEU A 35 7.26 2.27 -12.08
C LEU A 35 5.86 2.09 -12.70
N LEU A 36 5.16 3.19 -12.98
CA LEU A 36 3.78 3.18 -13.46
C LEU A 36 3.52 2.23 -14.64
N PRO A 37 4.34 2.16 -15.71
CA PRO A 37 4.10 1.24 -16.81
C PRO A 37 4.09 -0.23 -16.36
N TYR A 38 4.94 -0.59 -15.41
CA TYR A 38 5.06 -1.96 -14.91
C TYR A 38 3.90 -2.30 -13.96
N LEU A 39 3.53 -1.37 -13.08
CA LEU A 39 2.40 -1.56 -12.16
C LEU A 39 1.07 -1.67 -12.92
N LYS A 40 0.87 -0.87 -13.99
CA LYS A 40 -0.28 -0.99 -14.89
C LYS A 40 -0.35 -2.37 -15.56
N VAL A 41 0.78 -2.93 -15.99
CA VAL A 41 0.84 -4.28 -16.58
C VAL A 41 0.49 -5.34 -15.54
N LEU A 42 0.97 -5.21 -14.29
CA LEU A 42 0.72 -6.19 -13.24
C LEU A 42 -0.72 -6.19 -12.72
N ASP A 43 -1.29 -5.01 -12.52
CA ASP A 43 -2.59 -4.89 -11.86
C ASP A 43 -3.74 -4.59 -12.83
N GLY A 44 -3.44 -4.24 -14.09
CA GLY A 44 -4.42 -4.06 -15.18
C GLY A 44 -5.38 -2.88 -15.00
N LYS A 45 -5.10 -1.98 -14.06
CA LYS A 45 -5.97 -0.86 -13.68
C LYS A 45 -5.16 0.43 -13.49
N GLN A 46 -5.87 1.55 -13.31
CA GLN A 46 -5.23 2.81 -12.90
C GLN A 46 -4.60 2.65 -11.53
N VAL A 47 -3.38 3.16 -11.38
CA VAL A 47 -2.56 3.01 -10.18
C VAL A 47 -2.52 4.33 -9.44
N TYR A 48 -2.59 4.25 -8.13
CA TYR A 48 -2.54 5.37 -7.21
C TYR A 48 -1.49 5.09 -6.13
N LEU A 49 -0.77 6.12 -5.71
CA LEU A 49 0.06 6.13 -4.51
C LEU A 49 -0.82 6.52 -3.30
N LEU A 50 -0.66 5.81 -2.18
CA LEU A 50 -1.12 6.31 -0.90
C LEU A 50 0.03 7.14 -0.31
N ASP A 51 -0.12 8.45 -0.43
CA ASP A 51 0.85 9.45 0.01
C ASP A 51 0.53 9.86 1.44
N ASP A 52 1.57 9.99 2.26
CA ASP A 52 1.45 10.40 3.66
C ASP A 52 1.31 11.93 3.86
N CYS A 53 1.17 12.69 2.76
CA CYS A 53 1.02 14.14 2.71
C CYS A 53 2.21 14.94 3.27
N SER A 54 3.31 14.28 3.62
CA SER A 54 4.46 14.90 4.33
C SER A 54 5.80 14.64 3.65
N SER A 55 6.03 13.40 3.21
CA SER A 55 7.28 12.93 2.62
C SER A 55 7.19 12.74 1.10
N GLY A 56 5.97 12.73 0.54
CA GLY A 56 5.74 12.34 -0.85
C GLY A 56 5.82 10.81 -1.07
N THR A 57 5.80 10.04 0.02
CA THR A 57 5.88 8.57 0.04
C THR A 57 4.84 8.01 1.01
N SER A 58 5.00 6.77 1.48
CA SER A 58 4.14 6.19 2.51
C SER A 58 4.85 6.04 3.87
N ASP A 59 6.03 6.63 4.04
CA ASP A 59 6.92 6.39 5.19
C ASP A 59 6.25 6.73 6.54
N GLU A 60 5.57 7.87 6.68
CA GLU A 60 4.90 8.23 7.94
C GLU A 60 3.72 7.30 8.27
N ILE A 61 3.05 6.76 7.24
CA ILE A 61 2.01 5.74 7.42
C ILE A 61 2.63 4.48 8.04
N PHE A 62 3.83 4.09 7.60
CA PHE A 62 4.53 2.94 8.18
C PHE A 62 5.02 3.18 9.59
N ILE A 63 5.44 4.40 9.93
CA ILE A 63 5.85 4.73 11.31
C ILE A 63 4.69 4.51 12.27
N GLU A 64 3.47 4.94 11.92
CA GLU A 64 2.26 4.68 12.73
C GLU A 64 1.99 3.17 12.85
N VAL A 65 2.07 2.44 11.74
CA VAL A 65 1.85 0.99 11.68
C VAL A 65 2.86 0.23 12.54
N GLU A 66 4.14 0.56 12.43
CA GLU A 66 5.24 -0.07 13.19
C GLU A 66 5.02 0.10 14.68
N LYS A 67 4.71 1.33 15.11
CA LYS A 67 4.39 1.63 16.50
C LYS A 67 3.19 0.83 16.99
N MET A 68 2.13 0.72 16.19
CA MET A 68 0.92 -0.02 16.57
C MET A 68 1.15 -1.53 16.64
N ILE A 69 1.97 -2.08 15.75
CA ILE A 69 2.39 -3.48 15.81
C ILE A 69 3.25 -3.72 17.06
N GLU A 70 4.18 -2.83 17.39
CA GLU A 70 5.03 -2.95 18.58
C GLU A 70 4.21 -2.84 19.88
N GLU A 71 3.29 -1.89 19.96
CA GLU A 71 2.50 -1.63 21.17
C GLU A 71 1.34 -2.63 21.36
N LYS A 72 0.71 -3.08 20.28
CA LYS A 72 -0.57 -3.83 20.32
C LYS A 72 -0.60 -5.12 19.51
N GLY A 73 0.43 -5.41 18.71
CA GLY A 73 0.46 -6.57 17.82
C GLY A 73 -0.56 -6.52 16.68
N SER A 74 -1.13 -5.34 16.40
CA SER A 74 -2.21 -5.17 15.42
C SER A 74 -2.17 -3.77 14.81
N ILE A 75 -2.66 -3.67 13.57
CA ILE A 75 -2.86 -2.38 12.88
C ILE A 75 -4.32 -1.92 12.95
N GLU A 76 -5.21 -2.68 13.59
CA GLU A 76 -6.64 -2.40 13.62
C GLU A 76 -6.94 -1.00 14.17
N GLY A 77 -7.81 -0.28 13.46
CA GLY A 77 -8.25 1.07 13.84
C GLY A 77 -7.31 2.21 13.43
N THR A 78 -6.13 1.92 12.88
CA THR A 78 -5.22 2.92 12.28
C THR A 78 -5.83 3.58 11.04
N ALA A 79 -5.23 4.70 10.61
CA ALA A 79 -5.62 5.32 9.34
C ALA A 79 -5.41 4.35 8.16
N LEU A 80 -4.30 3.60 8.15
CA LEU A 80 -4.03 2.60 7.13
C LEU A 80 -5.08 1.49 7.12
N ASP A 81 -5.45 0.94 8.27
CA ASP A 81 -6.43 -0.16 8.34
C ASP A 81 -7.79 0.23 7.72
N LYS A 82 -8.28 1.42 8.08
CA LYS A 82 -9.51 1.98 7.48
C LYS A 82 -9.37 2.15 5.97
N MET A 83 -8.21 2.64 5.52
CA MET A 83 -7.90 2.83 4.10
C MET A 83 -7.91 1.52 3.32
N LEU A 84 -7.26 0.48 3.88
CA LEU A 84 -7.20 -0.84 3.27
C LEU A 84 -8.59 -1.46 3.14
N ILE A 85 -9.43 -1.34 4.18
CA ILE A 85 -10.82 -1.82 4.16
C ILE A 85 -11.62 -1.12 3.05
N GLU A 86 -11.54 0.21 2.98
CA GLU A 86 -12.27 0.99 1.98
C GLU A 86 -11.82 0.60 0.56
N LEU A 87 -10.52 0.65 0.28
CA LEU A 87 -9.94 0.30 -1.02
C LEU A 87 -10.32 -1.13 -1.45
N TYR A 88 -10.18 -2.09 -0.54
CA TYR A 88 -10.51 -3.48 -0.81
C TYR A 88 -12.01 -3.66 -1.11
N SER A 89 -12.89 -2.99 -0.33
CA SER A 89 -14.34 -3.02 -0.56
C SER A 89 -14.76 -2.44 -1.91
N LYS A 90 -13.96 -1.51 -2.46
CA LYS A 90 -14.16 -0.91 -3.78
C LYS A 90 -13.53 -1.69 -4.92
N GLY A 91 -12.96 -2.88 -4.65
CA GLY A 91 -12.40 -3.72 -5.70
C GLY A 91 -10.97 -3.35 -6.11
N HIS A 92 -10.24 -2.60 -5.26
CA HIS A 92 -8.86 -2.24 -5.54
C HIS A 92 -7.93 -3.43 -5.25
N THR A 93 -6.87 -3.52 -6.04
CA THR A 93 -5.68 -4.29 -5.69
C THR A 93 -4.77 -3.41 -4.86
N ILE A 94 -4.30 -3.88 -3.72
CA ILE A 94 -3.40 -3.13 -2.84
C ILE A 94 -2.05 -3.83 -2.82
N ARG A 95 -0.97 -3.04 -2.86
CA ARG A 95 0.41 -3.53 -2.85
C ARG A 95 1.27 -2.68 -1.93
N ILE A 96 2.04 -3.34 -1.09
CA ILE A 96 3.02 -2.75 -0.19
C ILE A 96 4.39 -3.35 -0.49
N TRP A 97 5.40 -2.49 -0.63
CA TRP A 97 6.80 -2.93 -0.71
C TRP A 97 7.76 -1.93 -0.07
N LEU A 98 8.90 -2.44 0.41
CA LEU A 98 10.05 -1.65 0.79
C LEU A 98 11.01 -1.51 -0.41
N ALA A 99 11.30 -0.28 -0.85
CA ALA A 99 12.30 -0.03 -1.88
C ALA A 99 13.70 0.01 -1.25
N ARG A 100 14.38 -1.15 -1.23
CA ARG A 100 15.61 -1.35 -0.45
C ARG A 100 16.84 -1.71 -1.28
N VAL A 101 16.72 -2.68 -2.19
CA VAL A 101 17.87 -3.32 -2.85
C VAL A 101 17.79 -3.24 -4.36
N GLY A 102 16.59 -3.28 -4.95
CA GLY A 102 16.43 -3.35 -6.39
C GLY A 102 15.25 -2.54 -6.91
N TYR A 103 15.39 -2.01 -8.12
CA TYR A 103 14.29 -1.34 -8.83
C TYR A 103 13.04 -2.21 -8.95
N GLU A 104 13.20 -3.54 -8.90
CA GLU A 104 12.12 -4.53 -9.03
C GLU A 104 11.53 -5.02 -7.70
N ASP A 105 11.81 -4.36 -6.58
CA ASP A 105 11.31 -4.77 -5.26
C ASP A 105 9.77 -4.87 -5.21
N TYR A 106 9.04 -4.10 -6.03
CA TYR A 106 7.58 -4.19 -6.20
C TYR A 106 7.07 -5.57 -6.68
N LYS A 107 7.95 -6.42 -7.25
CA LYS A 107 7.62 -7.78 -7.72
C LYS A 107 7.75 -8.83 -6.62
N LYS A 108 8.45 -8.54 -5.52
CA LYS A 108 8.78 -9.51 -4.46
C LYS A 108 7.62 -9.74 -3.47
N VAL A 109 6.46 -9.17 -3.74
CA VAL A 109 5.30 -9.21 -2.84
C VAL A 109 4.69 -10.60 -2.74
N VAL A 110 4.27 -10.96 -1.52
CA VAL A 110 3.47 -12.15 -1.23
C VAL A 110 2.02 -11.85 -1.61
N ASP A 111 1.43 -12.74 -2.42
CA ASP A 111 0.05 -12.63 -2.88
C ASP A 111 -0.92 -13.25 -1.86
N CYS A 112 -1.66 -12.41 -1.15
CA CYS A 112 -2.70 -12.81 -0.20
C CYS A 112 -4.05 -12.99 -0.91
N GLN A 113 -4.87 -13.91 -0.40
CA GLN A 113 -6.20 -14.22 -0.94
C GLN A 113 -7.28 -13.25 -0.46
N ASN A 114 -7.11 -12.67 0.72
CA ASN A 114 -8.06 -11.74 1.31
C ASN A 114 -7.35 -10.72 2.20
N LEU A 115 -8.13 -9.76 2.69
CA LEU A 115 -7.61 -8.66 3.48
C LEU A 115 -7.09 -9.09 4.85
N ASP A 116 -7.66 -10.12 5.48
CA ASP A 116 -7.20 -10.62 6.79
C ASP A 116 -5.82 -11.28 6.68
N GLU A 117 -5.63 -12.09 5.64
CA GLU A 117 -4.32 -12.67 5.30
C GLU A 117 -3.30 -11.59 4.96
N PHE A 118 -3.71 -10.54 4.24
CA PHE A 118 -2.85 -9.38 3.94
C PHE A 118 -2.36 -8.70 5.21
N LYS A 119 -3.25 -8.39 6.16
CA LYS A 119 -2.91 -7.75 7.44
C LYS A 119 -2.02 -8.66 8.28
N SER A 120 -2.36 -9.94 8.38
CA SER A 120 -1.59 -10.93 9.13
C SER A 120 -0.18 -11.08 8.56
N THR A 121 -0.06 -11.11 7.23
CA THR A 121 1.23 -11.20 6.53
C THR A 121 2.07 -9.94 6.76
N LEU A 122 1.45 -8.75 6.66
CA LEU A 122 2.09 -7.48 6.95
C LEU A 122 2.69 -7.45 8.37
N ILE A 123 1.90 -7.87 9.37
CA ILE A 123 2.34 -7.94 10.77
C ILE A 123 3.47 -8.96 10.94
N SER A 124 3.37 -10.15 10.31
CA SER A 124 4.40 -11.19 10.41
C SER A 124 5.74 -10.81 9.77
N GLN A 125 5.73 -9.85 8.85
CA GLN A 125 6.90 -9.33 8.15
C GLN A 125 7.59 -8.18 8.91
N TYR A 126 7.03 -7.75 10.04
CA TYR A 126 7.67 -6.80 10.95
C TYR A 126 8.73 -7.47 11.83
N PRO A 127 9.90 -6.84 12.06
CA PRO A 127 10.39 -5.62 11.41
C PRO A 127 11.08 -5.87 10.06
N GLY A 128 10.89 -4.95 9.11
CA GLY A 128 11.82 -4.76 7.99
C GLY A 128 11.55 -5.51 6.68
N GLY A 129 10.38 -6.12 6.51
CA GLY A 129 10.10 -6.97 5.35
C GLY A 129 8.73 -6.78 4.68
N TYR A 130 8.15 -5.58 4.62
CA TYR A 130 6.83 -5.41 3.99
C TYR A 130 6.89 -5.67 2.49
N TYR A 131 6.38 -6.82 2.05
CA TYR A 131 6.23 -7.23 0.67
C TYR A 131 4.94 -8.01 0.58
N VAL A 132 3.82 -7.32 0.42
CA VAL A 132 2.49 -7.93 0.48
C VAL A 132 1.54 -7.31 -0.53
N ARG A 133 0.69 -8.14 -1.12
CA ARG A 133 -0.33 -7.75 -2.09
C ARG A 133 -1.63 -8.48 -1.83
N VAL A 134 -2.75 -7.79 -2.04
CA VAL A 134 -4.07 -8.42 -2.08
C VAL A 134 -4.87 -7.84 -3.24
N ALA A 135 -5.60 -8.69 -3.95
CA ALA A 135 -6.50 -8.28 -5.02
C ALA A 135 -7.94 -8.64 -4.63
N ALA A 136 -8.85 -7.66 -4.66
CA ALA A 136 -10.24 -7.85 -4.26
C ALA A 136 -11.07 -8.84 -5.13
N ASN A 137 -10.52 -9.32 -6.26
CA ASN A 137 -11.23 -10.11 -7.26
C ASN A 137 -10.50 -11.43 -7.63
N LYS A 138 -10.09 -12.25 -6.66
CA LYS A 138 -9.83 -13.68 -6.92
C LYS A 138 -11.05 -14.51 -6.49
N LYS A 139 -12.13 -14.47 -7.28
CA LYS A 139 -13.21 -15.47 -7.26
C LYS A 139 -13.29 -16.13 -8.61
#